data_AF-A0A510WC88-F1
#
_entry.id   AF-A0A510WC88-F1
#
_cell.length_a   1.000
_cell.length_b   1.000
_cell.length_c   1.000
_cell.angle_alpha   90.00
_cell.angle_beta   90.00
_cell.angle_gamma   90.00
#
_symmetry.space_group_name_H-M   'P 1'
#
loop_
_entity.id
_entity.type
_entity.pdbx_description
1 polymer ?
#
loop_
_entity_poly.entity_id
_entity_poly.type
_entity_poly.pdbx_seq_one_letter_code
_entity_poly.pdbx_strand_id
1 'polypeptide(L)'
;MKRTIYQGVSLMLGAVSLFSPLLLVTATSTTQKINRQTSAQSVVEKQVYGNQAQLDLGDGQKVLSNKAFITMYRKSLKKETYSKELLTVDQSSGKAIPGAVYEAKAENGETQKLTADETGQVSLTKLAKGQYVIRQVKAPLGYELSEETVELVIENQTVIQRIFTNQRKENTILLTKITDENEPLAGVAFTLYQDEKVLRKKLETNQYGQLAVDGLTKGEYYFVETNAPKEYQIDSRKLAFTIGGEAK
;
A
#
# COMPACT_ATOMS: atom_id res chain seq x y z
N MET A 1 43.43 -22.29 8.99
CA MET A 1 43.13 -20.88 8.60
C MET A 1 41.63 -20.82 8.31
N LYS A 2 40.77 -19.94 8.83
CA LYS A 2 40.89 -18.66 9.55
C LYS A 2 39.91 -18.61 10.75
N ARG A 3 40.28 -17.79 11.74
CA ARG A 3 39.64 -17.46 13.03
C ARG A 3 38.32 -16.68 12.87
N THR A 4 37.46 -16.73 13.89
CA THR A 4 36.91 -15.52 14.54
C THR A 4 36.68 -15.79 16.04
N ILE A 5 37.16 -14.86 16.86
CA ILE A 5 37.16 -14.80 18.33
C ILE A 5 36.05 -13.83 18.74
N TYR A 6 35.36 -14.07 19.85
CA TYR A 6 34.81 -12.98 20.67
C TYR A 6 35.24 -13.16 22.12
N GLN A 7 36.18 -12.30 22.53
CA GLN A 7 36.49 -11.99 23.92
C GLN A 7 35.26 -11.28 24.52
N GLY A 8 34.84 -11.59 25.75
CA GLY A 8 35.48 -11.11 26.97
C GLY A 8 35.00 -9.69 27.27
N VAL A 9 33.98 -9.53 28.11
CA VAL A 9 33.75 -8.25 28.81
C VAL A 9 34.07 -8.48 30.28
N SER A 10 35.10 -7.76 30.68
CA SER A 10 35.72 -7.68 31.99
C SER A 10 34.73 -7.23 33.07
N LEU A 11 34.63 -7.97 34.17
CA LEU A 11 34.11 -7.44 35.44
C LEU A 11 35.21 -6.58 36.05
N MET A 12 35.06 -5.27 36.03
CA MET A 12 35.83 -4.40 36.92
C MET A 12 35.33 -4.60 38.34
N LEU A 13 36.12 -5.33 39.14
CA LEU A 13 36.00 -5.33 40.60
C LEU A 13 36.47 -3.96 41.11
N GLY A 14 35.54 -3.13 41.58
CA GLY A 14 35.86 -2.03 42.49
C GLY A 14 35.80 -2.52 43.93
N ALA A 15 36.96 -2.76 44.53
CA ALA A 15 37.09 -2.98 45.97
C ALA A 15 37.42 -1.65 46.66
N VAL A 16 36.59 -1.21 47.61
CA VAL A 16 37.04 -0.48 48.81
C VAL A 16 36.12 -0.85 49.98
N SER A 17 36.75 -1.34 51.05
CA SER A 17 36.17 -1.75 52.32
C SER A 17 35.63 -0.58 53.14
N LEU A 18 34.68 -0.85 54.04
CA LEU A 18 34.79 -0.56 55.49
C LEU A 18 33.55 -1.09 56.27
N PHE A 19 33.84 -1.87 57.31
CA PHE A 19 33.01 -2.34 58.45
C PHE A 19 31.91 -3.43 58.26
N SER A 20 32.03 -4.42 59.14
CA SER A 20 31.35 -5.72 59.37
C SER A 20 29.82 -5.68 59.66
N PRO A 21 29.20 -6.81 60.05
CA PRO A 21 29.04 -8.09 59.36
C PRO A 21 27.54 -8.38 59.14
N LEU A 22 27.10 -8.94 58.01
CA LEU A 22 25.80 -9.64 58.02
C LEU A 22 25.72 -10.73 56.97
N LEU A 23 25.68 -11.96 57.48
CA LEU A 23 25.20 -13.21 56.91
C LEU A 23 25.43 -13.40 55.40
N LEU A 24 26.51 -14.12 55.11
CA LEU A 24 26.72 -14.78 53.83
C LEU A 24 25.65 -15.88 53.66
N VAL A 25 24.58 -15.59 52.91
CA VAL A 25 23.73 -16.65 52.32
C VAL A 25 24.12 -16.75 50.86
N THR A 26 24.98 -17.73 50.55
CA THR A 26 25.34 -18.05 49.18
C THR A 26 24.15 -18.73 48.50
N ALA A 27 23.34 -17.98 47.76
CA ALA A 27 22.37 -18.56 46.84
C ALA A 27 23.11 -19.02 45.59
N THR A 28 23.31 -20.33 45.43
CA THR A 28 23.77 -20.92 44.19
C THR A 28 22.70 -20.71 43.12
N SER A 29 22.89 -19.76 42.21
CA SER A 29 22.02 -19.61 41.05
C SER A 29 22.35 -20.69 40.02
N THR A 30 21.46 -21.68 39.87
CA THR A 30 21.54 -22.65 38.79
C THR A 30 21.17 -21.98 37.46
N THR A 31 22.14 -21.74 36.60
CA THR A 31 21.93 -21.15 35.27
C THR A 31 21.44 -22.23 34.31
N GLN A 32 20.13 -22.28 34.03
CA GLN A 32 19.61 -23.13 32.95
C GLN A 32 19.74 -22.38 31.61
N LYS A 33 20.59 -22.88 30.70
CA LYS A 33 20.78 -22.29 29.36
C LYS A 33 19.55 -22.55 28.49
N ILE A 34 18.74 -21.53 28.24
CA ILE A 34 17.71 -21.56 27.20
C ILE A 34 18.38 -21.12 25.89
N ASN A 35 18.60 -22.08 24.99
CA ASN A 35 19.22 -21.86 23.69
C ASN A 35 18.12 -21.57 22.66
N ARG A 36 18.05 -20.35 22.11
CA ARG A 36 17.35 -20.04 20.83
C ARG A 36 17.78 -18.67 20.28
N GLN A 37 18.31 -18.69 19.05
CA GLN A 37 18.45 -17.56 18.11
C GLN A 37 17.07 -16.86 17.94
N THR A 38 16.87 -15.57 17.67
CA THR A 38 17.46 -14.67 16.67
C THR A 38 16.99 -13.21 16.94
N SER A 39 17.73 -12.25 16.40
CA SER A 39 17.66 -10.77 16.43
C SER A 39 16.29 -10.05 16.43
N ALA A 40 16.09 -9.11 17.37
CA ALA A 40 15.47 -7.79 17.17
C ALA A 40 15.67 -6.92 18.44
N GLN A 41 16.22 -5.71 18.31
CA GLN A 41 16.39 -4.76 19.41
C GLN A 41 15.03 -4.29 19.95
N SER A 42 14.78 -4.51 21.24
CA SER A 42 13.59 -4.07 21.99
C SER A 42 13.92 -2.88 22.89
N VAL A 43 13.11 -1.82 22.86
CA VAL A 43 13.15 -0.74 23.87
C VAL A 43 12.37 -1.21 25.09
N VAL A 44 12.93 -1.03 26.29
CA VAL A 44 12.39 -1.52 27.57
C VAL A 44 11.98 -0.33 28.44
N GLU A 45 10.71 -0.30 28.87
CA GLU A 45 10.28 0.54 29.99
C GLU A 45 10.24 -0.32 31.25
N LYS A 46 10.98 0.09 32.28
CA LYS A 46 11.24 -0.70 33.49
C LYS A 46 10.29 -0.25 34.61
N GLN A 47 9.24 -1.01 34.90
CA GLN A 47 8.45 -0.83 36.12
C GLN A 47 8.87 -1.84 37.20
N VAL A 48 9.10 -1.35 38.42
CA VAL A 48 9.53 -2.15 39.57
C VAL A 48 8.35 -2.30 40.52
N TYR A 49 7.91 -3.53 40.77
CA TYR A 49 6.91 -3.84 41.80
C TYR A 49 7.61 -4.51 42.98
N GLY A 50 7.48 -3.91 44.17
CA GLY A 50 8.12 -4.38 45.40
C GLY A 50 7.31 -5.43 46.15
N ASN A 51 8.06 -6.40 46.68
CA ASN A 51 7.84 -7.31 47.81
C ASN A 51 6.79 -8.44 47.67
N GLN A 52 7.35 -9.64 47.47
CA GLN A 52 6.77 -10.99 47.38
C GLN A 52 6.02 -11.30 46.09
N ALA A 53 6.76 -11.81 45.10
CA ALA A 53 6.19 -12.42 43.91
C ALA A 53 6.41 -13.94 43.97
N GLN A 54 5.33 -14.70 43.84
CA GLN A 54 5.36 -16.16 43.73
C GLN A 54 5.32 -16.51 42.25
N LEU A 55 6.40 -17.10 41.73
CA LEU A 55 6.46 -17.54 40.34
C LEU A 55 6.11 -19.03 40.29
N ASP A 56 5.02 -19.37 39.61
CA ASP A 56 4.64 -20.75 39.29
C ASP A 56 5.26 -21.11 37.93
N LEU A 57 6.11 -22.14 37.90
CA LEU A 57 6.87 -22.55 36.72
C LEU A 57 6.15 -23.65 35.91
N GLY A 58 4.98 -24.10 36.37
CA GLY A 58 4.35 -25.34 35.90
C GLY A 58 4.86 -26.57 36.66
N ASP A 59 4.11 -27.68 36.60
CA ASP A 59 4.35 -28.96 37.30
C ASP A 59 4.34 -28.89 38.84
N GLY A 60 3.69 -27.88 39.42
CA GLY A 60 3.49 -27.76 40.86
C GLY A 60 4.71 -27.22 41.64
N GLN A 61 5.77 -26.79 40.95
CA GLN A 61 6.93 -26.17 41.59
C GLN A 61 6.72 -24.67 41.83
N LYS A 62 6.82 -24.27 43.10
CA LYS A 62 6.67 -22.88 43.56
C LYS A 62 7.96 -22.40 44.19
N VAL A 63 8.49 -21.26 43.72
CA VAL A 63 9.69 -20.64 44.28
C VAL A 63 9.32 -19.34 45.00
N LEU A 64 9.60 -19.28 46.31
CA LEU A 64 9.45 -18.08 47.13
C LEU A 64 10.76 -17.28 47.08
N SER A 65 10.69 -16.03 46.61
CA SER A 65 11.85 -15.15 46.61
C SER A 65 11.51 -13.80 47.25
N ASN A 66 12.32 -13.46 48.26
CA ASN A 66 12.32 -12.20 49.00
C ASN A 66 13.08 -11.07 48.28
N LYS A 67 13.55 -11.31 47.04
CA LYS A 67 14.09 -10.29 46.10
C LYS A 67 13.81 -10.67 44.64
N ALA A 68 12.61 -11.17 44.32
CA ALA A 68 12.27 -11.49 42.93
C ALA A 68 11.99 -10.22 42.12
N PHE A 69 12.88 -9.90 41.18
CA PHE A 69 12.54 -9.03 40.06
C PHE A 69 11.94 -9.90 38.97
N ILE A 70 10.63 -9.80 38.74
CA ILE A 70 10.00 -10.39 37.55
C ILE A 70 10.24 -9.43 36.39
N THR A 71 11.17 -9.77 35.50
CA THR A 71 11.32 -9.07 34.22
C THR A 71 10.41 -9.75 33.21
N MET A 72 9.26 -9.14 32.91
CA MET A 72 8.39 -9.59 31.83
C MET A 72 8.97 -9.14 30.49
N TYR A 73 9.39 -10.10 29.66
CA TYR A 73 9.77 -9.81 28.28
C TYR A 73 8.54 -9.84 27.39
N ARG A 74 8.01 -8.66 27.03
CA ARG A 74 7.04 -8.56 25.93
C ARG A 74 7.81 -8.48 24.62
N LYS A 75 7.93 -9.60 23.90
CA LYS A 75 8.47 -9.58 22.53
C LYS A 75 7.53 -8.73 21.67
N SER A 76 7.99 -7.56 21.23
CA SER A 76 7.31 -6.80 20.18
C SER A 76 7.48 -7.59 18.87
N LEU A 77 6.44 -8.34 18.50
CA LEU A 77 6.39 -9.01 17.21
C LEU A 77 6.07 -7.93 16.16
N LYS A 78 7.09 -7.36 15.53
CA LYS A 78 6.87 -6.61 14.28
C LYS A 78 6.31 -7.59 13.26
N LYS A 79 5.05 -7.43 12.88
CA LYS A 79 4.42 -8.22 11.83
C LYS A 79 5.19 -7.93 10.53
N GLU A 80 5.77 -8.95 9.92
CA GLU A 80 6.37 -8.80 8.60
C GLU A 80 5.25 -8.45 7.60
N THR A 81 5.49 -7.43 6.79
CA THR A 81 4.54 -6.96 5.77
C THR A 81 5.16 -7.03 4.40
N TYR A 82 4.35 -7.33 3.39
CA TYR A 82 4.75 -7.46 2.00
C TYR A 82 4.11 -6.36 1.13
N SER A 83 4.69 -6.12 -0.04
CA SER A 83 4.15 -5.24 -1.08
C SER A 83 4.15 -5.90 -2.45
N LYS A 84 3.21 -5.50 -3.29
CA LYS A 84 3.07 -5.92 -4.69
C LYS A 84 2.60 -4.74 -5.53
N GLU A 85 2.85 -4.81 -6.83
CA GLU A 85 2.45 -3.79 -7.79
C GLU A 85 1.61 -4.42 -8.89
N LEU A 86 0.55 -3.71 -9.27
CA LEU A 86 -0.25 -4.02 -10.46
C LEU A 86 -0.15 -2.86 -11.43
N LEU A 87 -0.42 -3.13 -12.71
CA LEU A 87 -0.51 -2.11 -13.74
C LEU A 87 -1.87 -2.22 -14.42
N THR A 88 -2.57 -1.10 -14.50
CA THR A 88 -3.84 -0.98 -15.23
C THR A 88 -3.54 -0.45 -16.62
N VAL A 89 -3.97 -1.18 -17.66
CA VAL A 89 -3.74 -0.79 -19.06
C VAL A 89 -5.01 -0.86 -19.89
N ASP A 90 -5.02 -0.04 -20.93
CA ASP A 90 -5.96 -0.11 -22.04
C ASP A 90 -5.72 -1.37 -22.87
N GLN A 91 -6.76 -2.16 -23.13
CA GLN A 91 -6.64 -3.46 -23.80
C GLN A 91 -6.13 -3.34 -25.25
N SER A 92 -6.50 -2.30 -25.97
CA SER A 92 -6.17 -2.15 -27.40
C SER A 92 -4.77 -1.56 -27.61
N SER A 93 -4.43 -0.53 -26.84
CA SER A 93 -3.17 0.21 -27.01
C SER A 93 -2.06 -0.25 -26.06
N GLY A 94 -2.38 -0.98 -25.00
CA GLY A 94 -1.43 -1.32 -23.92
C GLY A 94 -1.00 -0.13 -23.07
N LYS A 95 -1.53 1.07 -23.32
CA LYS A 95 -1.19 2.28 -22.57
C LYS A 95 -1.71 2.18 -21.15
N ALA A 96 -0.90 2.60 -20.17
CA ALA A 96 -1.33 2.66 -18.79
C ALA A 96 -2.45 3.71 -18.58
N ILE A 97 -3.42 3.40 -17.73
CA ILE A 97 -4.60 4.24 -17.50
C ILE A 97 -4.92 4.43 -16.01
N PRO A 98 -5.30 5.65 -15.59
CA PRO A 98 -5.53 5.98 -14.19
C PRO A 98 -6.98 5.73 -13.72
N GLY A 99 -7.18 5.74 -12.41
CA GLY A 99 -8.51 5.88 -11.80
C GLY A 99 -9.35 4.60 -11.71
N ALA A 100 -8.86 3.48 -12.21
CA ALA A 100 -9.43 2.16 -11.92
C ALA A 100 -9.36 1.88 -10.42
N VAL A 101 -10.42 1.30 -9.85
CA VAL A 101 -10.45 0.92 -8.43
C VAL A 101 -10.60 -0.59 -8.33
N TYR A 102 -9.78 -1.19 -7.49
CA TYR A 102 -9.77 -2.61 -7.19
C TYR A 102 -10.03 -2.86 -5.71
N GLU A 103 -10.53 -4.05 -5.41
CA GLU A 103 -10.58 -4.60 -4.07
C GLU A 103 -9.71 -5.86 -4.03
N ALA A 104 -8.75 -5.89 -3.12
CA ALA A 104 -8.03 -7.09 -2.75
C ALA A 104 -8.67 -7.67 -1.48
N LYS A 105 -9.18 -8.90 -1.55
CA LYS A 105 -9.80 -9.61 -0.44
C LYS A 105 -8.93 -10.80 -0.03
N ALA A 106 -8.49 -10.80 1.22
CA ALA A 106 -7.77 -11.92 1.84
C ALA A 106 -8.73 -13.04 2.24
N GLU A 107 -8.19 -14.26 2.41
CA GLU A 107 -8.96 -15.44 2.84
C GLU A 107 -9.65 -15.26 4.20
N ASN A 108 -9.02 -14.51 5.12
CA ASN A 108 -9.60 -14.16 6.42
C ASN A 108 -10.75 -13.13 6.34
N GLY A 109 -11.08 -12.65 5.13
CA GLY A 109 -12.12 -11.67 4.87
C GLY A 109 -11.66 -10.21 4.93
N GLU A 110 -10.41 -9.91 5.28
CA GLU A 110 -9.89 -8.54 5.24
C GLU A 110 -9.86 -8.02 3.81
N THR A 111 -10.31 -6.78 3.60
CA THR A 111 -10.36 -6.13 2.29
C THR A 111 -9.51 -4.87 2.25
N GLN A 112 -8.80 -4.66 1.15
CA GLN A 112 -8.07 -3.42 0.86
C GLN A 112 -8.56 -2.83 -0.46
N LYS A 113 -8.95 -1.55 -0.43
CA LYS A 113 -9.28 -0.78 -1.62
C LYS A 113 -8.01 -0.19 -2.22
N LEU A 114 -7.87 -0.30 -3.53
CA LEU A 114 -6.70 0.09 -4.28
C LEU A 114 -7.13 0.93 -5.48
N THR A 115 -6.37 1.96 -5.83
CA THR A 115 -6.70 2.83 -6.97
C THR A 115 -5.47 2.96 -7.86
N ALA A 116 -5.67 2.88 -9.16
CA ALA A 116 -4.63 3.15 -10.15
C ALA A 116 -4.30 4.65 -10.14
N ASP A 117 -3.02 4.97 -9.98
CA ASP A 117 -2.51 6.33 -10.03
C ASP A 117 -2.44 6.87 -11.47
N GLU A 118 -1.93 8.09 -11.64
CA GLU A 118 -1.74 8.76 -12.93
C GLU A 118 -0.91 7.97 -13.95
N THR A 119 -0.03 7.09 -13.46
CA THR A 119 0.80 6.20 -14.28
C THR A 119 0.18 4.82 -14.49
N GLY A 120 -1.05 4.62 -14.01
CA GLY A 120 -1.78 3.36 -14.04
C GLY A 120 -1.28 2.32 -13.02
N GLN A 121 -0.34 2.68 -12.15
CA GLN A 121 0.21 1.77 -11.14
C GLN A 121 -0.74 1.64 -9.95
N VAL A 122 -0.79 0.45 -9.37
CA VAL A 122 -1.58 0.13 -8.19
C VAL A 122 -0.67 -0.49 -7.14
N SER A 123 -0.41 0.23 -6.06
CA SER A 123 0.45 -0.25 -4.98
C SER A 123 -0.35 -0.98 -3.91
N LEU A 124 -0.05 -2.26 -3.70
CA LEU A 124 -0.55 -3.04 -2.59
C LEU A 124 0.53 -3.09 -1.52
N THR A 125 0.23 -2.56 -0.34
CA THR A 125 1.20 -2.48 0.75
C THR A 125 0.59 -3.03 2.04
N LYS A 126 1.46 -3.38 3.00
CA LYS A 126 1.08 -3.91 4.32
C LYS A 126 0.35 -5.26 4.26
N LEU A 127 0.62 -6.03 3.22
CA LEU A 127 0.03 -7.36 3.05
C LEU A 127 0.62 -8.35 4.05
N ALA A 128 -0.20 -9.23 4.61
CA ALA A 128 0.27 -10.43 5.30
C ALA A 128 0.50 -11.56 4.29
N LYS A 129 1.29 -12.57 4.69
CA LYS A 129 1.41 -13.84 3.95
C LYS A 129 0.03 -14.48 3.81
N GLY A 130 -0.30 -14.98 2.62
CA GLY A 130 -1.60 -15.63 2.37
C GLY A 130 -2.08 -15.47 0.92
N GLN A 131 -3.31 -15.92 0.67
CA GLN A 131 -3.98 -15.81 -0.62
C GLN A 131 -4.91 -14.59 -0.65
N TYR A 132 -4.91 -13.91 -1.79
CA TYR A 132 -5.76 -12.76 -2.06
C TYR A 132 -6.48 -12.94 -3.39
N VAL A 133 -7.74 -12.55 -3.42
CA VAL A 133 -8.51 -12.40 -4.67
C VAL A 133 -8.65 -10.92 -4.94
N ILE A 134 -8.18 -10.48 -6.10
CA ILE A 134 -8.24 -9.08 -6.55
C ILE A 134 -9.28 -8.99 -7.65
N ARG A 135 -10.25 -8.08 -7.50
CA ARG A 135 -11.25 -7.79 -8.53
C ARG A 135 -11.38 -6.29 -8.75
N GLN A 136 -11.77 -5.90 -9.96
CA GLN A 136 -12.13 -4.51 -10.22
C GLN A 136 -13.50 -4.20 -9.60
N VAL A 137 -13.60 -3.05 -8.94
CA VAL A 137 -14.86 -2.56 -8.33
C VAL A 137 -15.33 -1.25 -8.94
N LYS A 138 -14.44 -0.55 -9.66
CA LYS A 138 -14.79 0.61 -10.48
C LYS A 138 -13.88 0.65 -11.70
N ALA A 139 -14.50 0.68 -12.88
CA ALA A 139 -13.79 0.88 -14.13
C ALA A 139 -13.15 2.29 -14.18
N PRO A 140 -12.02 2.44 -14.88
CA PRO A 140 -11.52 3.76 -15.25
C PRO A 140 -12.52 4.51 -16.15
N LEU A 141 -12.40 5.84 -16.22
CA LEU A 141 -13.38 6.67 -16.94
C LEU A 141 -13.41 6.34 -18.44
N GLY A 142 -14.59 5.99 -18.98
CA GLY A 142 -14.76 5.60 -20.38
C GLY A 142 -14.49 4.11 -20.67
N TYR A 143 -14.22 3.31 -19.65
CA TYR A 143 -13.96 1.88 -19.76
C TYR A 143 -15.10 1.03 -19.20
N GLU A 144 -15.16 -0.22 -19.63
CA GLU A 144 -16.05 -1.24 -19.09
C GLU A 144 -15.50 -1.79 -17.77
N LEU A 145 -16.42 -2.18 -16.88
CA LEU A 145 -16.03 -2.87 -15.64
C LEU A 145 -15.67 -4.31 -15.99
N SER A 146 -14.45 -4.72 -15.66
CA SER A 146 -14.03 -6.10 -15.80
C SER A 146 -14.53 -6.94 -14.61
N GLU A 147 -15.16 -8.07 -14.93
CA GLU A 147 -15.53 -9.12 -13.96
C GLU A 147 -14.37 -10.10 -13.70
N GLU A 148 -13.21 -9.90 -14.33
CA GLU A 148 -12.05 -10.75 -14.14
C GLU A 148 -11.51 -10.64 -12.70
N THR A 149 -11.23 -11.79 -12.12
CA THR A 149 -10.60 -11.90 -10.80
C THR A 149 -9.20 -12.48 -10.93
N VAL A 150 -8.23 -11.87 -10.26
CA VAL A 150 -6.85 -12.36 -10.20
C VAL A 150 -6.56 -12.89 -8.81
N GLU A 151 -6.11 -14.14 -8.76
CA GLU A 151 -5.60 -14.75 -7.55
C GLU A 151 -4.11 -14.43 -7.36
N LEU A 152 -3.75 -14.01 -6.16
CA LEU A 152 -2.39 -13.65 -5.80
C LEU A 152 -1.98 -14.34 -4.50
N VAL A 153 -0.93 -15.15 -4.57
CA VAL A 153 -0.34 -15.78 -3.39
C VAL A 153 0.87 -14.98 -2.93
N ILE A 154 0.82 -14.49 -1.69
CA ILE A 154 1.91 -13.77 -1.03
C ILE A 154 2.67 -14.77 -0.18
N GLU A 155 3.84 -15.22 -0.65
CA GLU A 155 4.71 -16.12 0.11
C GLU A 155 6.08 -15.53 0.46
N ASN A 156 6.54 -14.59 -0.37
CA ASN A 156 7.84 -13.93 -0.26
C ASN A 156 7.74 -12.45 -0.71
N GLN A 157 8.83 -11.72 -0.55
CA GLN A 157 8.94 -10.29 -0.93
C GLN A 157 9.17 -10.06 -2.44
N THR A 158 9.02 -11.07 -3.30
CA THR A 158 9.25 -10.89 -4.74
C THR A 158 8.18 -9.98 -5.32
N VAL A 159 8.54 -8.93 -6.05
CA VAL A 159 7.58 -8.11 -6.77
C VAL A 159 7.09 -8.92 -7.98
N ILE A 160 5.80 -9.26 -8.02
CA ILE A 160 5.16 -9.83 -9.22
C ILE A 160 4.29 -8.72 -9.77
N GLN A 161 4.63 -8.21 -10.95
CA GLN A 161 3.78 -7.27 -11.67
C GLN A 161 2.63 -8.05 -12.31
N ARG A 162 1.39 -7.70 -11.98
CA ARG A 162 0.19 -8.19 -12.69
C ARG A 162 -0.41 -7.06 -13.50
N ILE A 163 -0.85 -7.38 -14.72
CA ILE A 163 -1.46 -6.42 -15.63
C ILE A 163 -2.96 -6.68 -15.66
N PHE A 164 -3.75 -5.63 -15.46
CA PHE A 164 -5.20 -5.63 -15.65
C PHE A 164 -5.53 -4.89 -16.94
N THR A 165 -6.05 -5.62 -17.93
CA THR A 165 -6.47 -5.06 -19.22
C THR A 165 -7.91 -4.56 -19.14
N ASN A 166 -8.17 -3.39 -19.70
CA ASN A 166 -9.48 -2.74 -19.65
C ASN A 166 -9.97 -2.41 -21.06
N GLN A 167 -11.19 -2.86 -21.36
CA GLN A 167 -11.87 -2.57 -22.62
C GLN A 167 -12.49 -1.16 -22.58
N ARG A 168 -12.23 -0.34 -23.60
CA ARG A 168 -12.98 0.91 -23.77
C ARG A 168 -14.41 0.59 -24.11
N LYS A 169 -15.35 1.35 -23.53
CA LYS A 169 -16.74 1.32 -23.97
C LYS A 169 -16.82 1.69 -25.44
N GLU A 170 -17.66 0.97 -26.19
CA GLU A 170 -17.95 1.34 -27.57
C GLU A 170 -18.53 2.76 -27.65
N ASN A 171 -18.36 3.40 -28.81
CA ASN A 171 -18.99 4.69 -29.11
C ASN A 171 -18.70 5.77 -28.05
N THR A 172 -17.51 5.70 -27.47
CA THR A 172 -17.04 6.59 -26.40
C THR A 172 -15.81 7.35 -26.86
N ILE A 173 -15.79 8.66 -26.61
CA ILE A 173 -14.61 9.50 -26.75
C ILE A 173 -14.06 9.81 -25.37
N LEU A 174 -12.74 9.68 -25.22
CA LEU A 174 -11.99 10.10 -24.04
C LEU A 174 -11.08 11.25 -24.45
N LEU A 175 -11.26 12.41 -23.84
CA LEU A 175 -10.39 13.57 -24.00
C LEU A 175 -9.54 13.73 -22.74
N THR A 176 -8.25 13.93 -22.92
CA THR A 176 -7.31 14.29 -21.84
C THR A 176 -6.78 15.68 -22.11
N LYS A 177 -7.01 16.60 -21.17
CA LYS A 177 -6.43 17.95 -21.18
C LYS A 177 -5.17 17.95 -20.32
N ILE A 178 -4.10 18.51 -20.88
CA ILE A 178 -2.81 18.68 -20.22
C ILE A 178 -2.35 20.14 -20.29
N THR A 179 -1.37 20.49 -19.46
CA THR A 179 -0.58 21.72 -19.54
C THR A 179 0.56 21.58 -20.55
N ASP A 180 1.32 22.65 -20.78
CA ASP A 180 2.49 22.65 -21.67
C ASP A 180 3.63 21.77 -21.11
N GLU A 181 3.64 21.51 -19.80
CA GLU A 181 4.54 20.61 -19.09
C GLU A 181 4.12 19.13 -19.17
N ASN A 182 3.03 18.83 -19.90
CA ASN A 182 2.39 17.51 -19.98
C ASN A 182 1.76 17.02 -18.67
N GLU A 183 1.40 17.93 -17.76
CA GLU A 183 0.68 17.60 -16.53
C GLU A 183 -0.84 17.58 -16.77
N PRO A 184 -1.60 16.67 -16.14
CA PRO A 184 -3.05 16.64 -16.28
C PRO A 184 -3.72 17.92 -15.75
N LEU A 185 -4.66 18.48 -16.51
CA LEU A 185 -5.36 19.72 -16.12
C LEU A 185 -6.85 19.47 -15.83
N ALA A 186 -7.19 19.49 -14.55
CA ALA A 186 -8.54 19.31 -14.03
C ALA A 186 -9.39 20.60 -14.10
N GLY A 187 -10.71 20.45 -14.12
CA GLY A 187 -11.66 21.57 -14.02
C GLY A 187 -11.80 22.40 -15.31
N VAL A 188 -11.34 21.89 -16.44
CA VAL A 188 -11.54 22.53 -17.76
C VAL A 188 -12.87 22.06 -18.32
N ALA A 189 -13.75 22.99 -18.69
CA ALA A 189 -15.09 22.68 -19.15
C ALA A 189 -15.19 22.78 -20.68
N PHE A 190 -15.77 21.76 -21.30
CA PHE A 190 -16.00 21.67 -22.73
C PHE A 190 -17.48 21.61 -23.06
N THR A 191 -17.82 22.05 -24.28
CA THR A 191 -19.10 21.78 -24.92
C THR A 191 -18.86 20.92 -26.16
N LEU A 192 -19.64 19.85 -26.28
CA LEU A 192 -19.62 18.93 -27.42
C LEU A 192 -20.65 19.37 -28.46
N TYR A 193 -20.25 19.36 -29.73
CA TYR A 193 -21.08 19.72 -30.86
C TYR A 193 -21.11 18.63 -31.93
N GLN A 194 -22.19 18.61 -32.70
CA GLN A 194 -22.36 17.85 -33.94
C GLN A 194 -23.17 18.73 -34.92
N ASP A 195 -22.73 18.86 -36.17
CA ASP A 195 -23.39 19.70 -37.19
C ASP A 195 -23.70 21.14 -36.69
N GLU A 196 -22.72 21.76 -36.02
CA GLU A 196 -22.83 23.08 -35.38
C GLU A 196 -23.89 23.19 -34.26
N LYS A 197 -24.56 22.09 -33.89
CA LYS A 197 -25.53 22.02 -32.79
C LYS A 197 -24.85 21.55 -31.52
N VAL A 198 -25.22 22.15 -30.39
CA VAL A 198 -24.76 21.70 -29.08
C VAL A 198 -25.41 20.37 -28.73
N LEU A 199 -24.59 19.37 -28.42
CA LEU A 199 -25.02 18.05 -27.99
C LEU A 199 -24.95 17.88 -26.47
N ARG A 200 -23.85 18.31 -25.83
CA ARG A 200 -23.67 18.29 -24.36
C ARG A 200 -22.88 19.52 -23.91
N LYS A 201 -23.26 20.11 -22.77
CA LYS A 201 -22.60 21.30 -22.17
C LYS A 201 -21.92 20.94 -20.85
N LYS A 202 -20.97 21.77 -20.41
CA LYS A 202 -20.33 21.69 -19.08
C LYS A 202 -19.70 20.32 -18.80
N LEU A 203 -19.05 19.74 -19.81
CA LEU A 203 -18.28 18.52 -19.65
C LEU A 203 -16.93 18.89 -19.04
N GLU A 204 -16.68 18.54 -17.79
CA GLU A 204 -15.49 18.97 -17.05
C GLU A 204 -14.44 17.87 -16.93
N THR A 205 -13.17 18.24 -17.07
CA THR A 205 -12.05 17.32 -16.84
C THR A 205 -11.89 16.98 -15.36
N ASN A 206 -11.68 15.71 -15.05
CA ASN A 206 -11.46 15.22 -13.69
C ASN A 206 -10.01 15.48 -13.22
N GLN A 207 -9.64 14.98 -12.03
CA GLN A 207 -8.29 15.10 -11.45
C GLN A 207 -7.16 14.53 -12.33
N TYR A 208 -7.46 13.61 -13.23
CA TYR A 208 -6.52 13.05 -14.22
C TYR A 208 -6.56 13.80 -15.55
N GLY A 209 -7.15 15.00 -15.58
CA GLY A 209 -7.34 15.80 -16.80
C GLY A 209 -8.32 15.18 -17.79
N GLN A 210 -9.09 14.17 -17.41
CA GLN A 210 -9.91 13.37 -18.33
C GLN A 210 -11.39 13.76 -18.29
N LEU A 211 -12.02 13.78 -19.46
CA LEU A 211 -13.48 13.73 -19.61
C LEU A 211 -13.83 12.63 -20.62
N ALA A 212 -14.98 11.99 -20.44
CA ALA A 212 -15.49 11.00 -21.38
C ALA A 212 -16.94 11.27 -21.76
N VAL A 213 -17.28 10.96 -23.01
CA VAL A 213 -18.64 11.02 -23.52
C VAL A 213 -18.92 9.71 -24.24
N ASP A 214 -19.89 8.96 -23.73
CA ASP A 214 -20.35 7.68 -24.27
C ASP A 214 -21.66 7.81 -25.06
N GLY A 215 -22.04 6.73 -25.75
CA GLY A 215 -23.31 6.65 -26.48
C GLY A 215 -23.39 7.59 -27.68
N LEU A 216 -22.25 7.92 -28.30
CA LEU A 216 -22.22 8.73 -29.51
C LEU A 216 -22.57 7.87 -30.74
N THR A 217 -23.41 8.39 -31.63
CA THR A 217 -23.66 7.73 -32.91
C THR A 217 -22.46 7.92 -33.84
N LYS A 218 -22.38 7.13 -34.92
CA LYS A 218 -21.37 7.37 -35.96
C LYS A 218 -21.53 8.76 -36.56
N GLY A 219 -20.42 9.47 -36.78
CA GLY A 219 -20.43 10.82 -37.35
C GLY A 219 -19.26 11.69 -36.89
N GLU A 220 -19.27 12.92 -37.36
CA GLU A 220 -18.29 13.96 -37.06
C GLU A 220 -18.74 14.81 -35.87
N TYR A 221 -17.82 15.08 -34.96
CA TYR A 221 -18.05 15.82 -33.73
C TYR A 221 -16.90 16.79 -33.49
N TYR A 222 -17.10 17.77 -32.61
CA TYR A 222 -15.98 18.54 -32.06
C TYR A 222 -16.25 19.03 -30.65
N PHE A 223 -15.19 19.13 -29.85
CA PHE A 223 -15.21 19.84 -28.57
C PHE A 223 -14.78 21.29 -28.75
N VAL A 224 -15.36 22.18 -27.95
CA VAL A 224 -14.90 23.56 -27.76
C VAL A 224 -14.70 23.78 -26.26
N GLU A 225 -13.54 24.30 -25.88
CA GLU A 225 -13.27 24.71 -24.50
C GLU A 225 -14.11 25.96 -24.17
N THR A 226 -14.80 25.93 -23.04
CA THR A 226 -15.77 26.96 -22.63
C THR A 226 -15.46 27.60 -21.29
N ASN A 227 -14.63 26.94 -20.47
CA ASN A 227 -14.11 27.48 -19.23
C ASN A 227 -12.77 26.81 -18.91
N ALA A 228 -11.84 27.58 -18.38
CA ALA A 228 -10.57 27.11 -17.87
C ALA A 228 -10.36 27.63 -16.43
N PRO A 229 -9.52 26.97 -15.61
CA PRO A 229 -9.08 27.54 -14.33
C PRO A 229 -8.43 28.92 -14.56
N LYS A 230 -8.54 29.81 -13.57
CA LYS A 230 -8.20 31.25 -13.69
C LYS A 230 -6.79 31.53 -14.25
N GLU A 231 -5.84 30.65 -13.99
CA GLU A 231 -4.44 30.80 -14.39
C GLU A 231 -4.19 30.40 -15.86
N TYR A 232 -5.18 29.83 -16.56
CA TYR A 232 -5.05 29.32 -17.92
C TYR A 232 -5.95 30.06 -18.90
N GLN A 233 -5.44 30.26 -20.12
CA GLN A 233 -6.23 30.82 -21.22
C GLN A 233 -7.06 29.73 -21.88
N ILE A 234 -8.28 30.09 -22.29
CA ILE A 234 -9.17 29.19 -23.02
C ILE A 234 -8.62 28.99 -24.44
N ASP A 235 -8.48 27.73 -24.85
CA ASP A 235 -8.20 27.37 -26.24
C ASP A 235 -9.50 27.33 -27.06
N SER A 236 -9.74 28.35 -27.87
CA SER A 236 -10.96 28.47 -28.68
C SER A 236 -10.99 27.58 -29.93
N ARG A 237 -9.97 26.74 -30.17
CA ARG A 237 -9.95 25.84 -31.33
C ARG A 237 -11.05 24.78 -31.22
N LYS A 238 -11.63 24.42 -32.37
CA LYS A 238 -12.51 23.25 -32.49
C LYS A 238 -11.65 21.98 -32.51
N LEU A 239 -11.80 21.13 -31.51
CA LEU A 239 -11.14 19.83 -31.43
C LEU A 239 -12.02 18.77 -32.11
N ALA A 240 -11.88 18.63 -33.43
CA ALA A 240 -12.70 17.72 -34.24
C ALA A 240 -12.30 16.25 -34.08
N PHE A 241 -13.28 15.35 -34.13
CA PHE A 241 -13.09 13.90 -34.09
C PHE A 241 -14.26 13.16 -34.75
N THR A 242 -14.02 11.91 -35.16
CA THR A 242 -15.02 11.03 -35.78
C THR A 242 -15.32 9.83 -34.89
N ILE A 243 -16.58 9.46 -34.77
CA ILE A 243 -17.00 8.17 -34.20
C ILE A 243 -17.37 7.23 -35.36
N GLY A 244 -16.79 6.03 -35.37
CA GLY A 244 -17.11 5.00 -36.36
C GLY A 244 -16.28 5.03 -37.66
N GLY A 245 -15.20 5.80 -37.70
CA GLY A 245 -14.15 5.66 -38.71
C GLY A 245 -13.11 4.61 -38.28
N GLU A 246 -12.51 3.91 -39.24
CA GLU A 246 -11.33 3.07 -38.95
C GLU A 246 -10.19 3.96 -38.42
N ALA A 247 -9.49 3.49 -37.40
CA ALA A 247 -8.24 4.11 -36.97
C ALA A 247 -7.27 4.09 -38.18
N LYS A 248 -6.95 5.27 -38.72
CA LYS A 248 -5.88 5.41 -39.71
C LYS A 248 -4.52 5.30 -39.04
#